data_AF-A0A517DQI2-F1
#
_entry.id   AF-A0A517DQI2-F1
#
_cell.length_a   1.000
_cell.length_b   1.000
_cell.length_c   1.000
_cell.angle_alpha   90.00
_cell.angle_beta   90.00
_cell.angle_gamma   90.00
#
_symmetry.space_group_name_H-M   'P 1'
#
loop_
_entity.id
_entity.type
_entity.pdbx_description
1 polymer ?
#
loop_
_entity_poly.entity_id
_entity_poly.type
_entity_poly.pdbx_seq_one_letter_code
_entity_poly.pdbx_strand_id
1 'polypeptide(L)'
;MTRLSQIEKGIFMKLFNRGGYVLNFSTNEFDVFTLESVGVPLCEIYKQSKGKSLMTYIGEASEDDTIKLLKDLLDYYETHYEYEIENDDEYSKIYSRCKDIMERILYNKNPLASAAIRLKEKFSSEYLSAQIDLMLKMQSENPTEAIGKAKELIESCCKTILDEKGVEWDKNWDVGQLTSETVKLLKLMPRHTRYSASIN
;
A
#
# COMPACT_ATOMS: atom_id res chain seq x y z
N MET A 1 -3.78 -0.27 -13.84
CA MET A 1 -3.13 -1.26 -12.96
C MET A 1 -1.66 -0.94 -12.94
N THR A 2 -1.06 -0.80 -11.76
CA THR A 2 0.38 -0.53 -11.65
C THR A 2 1.12 -1.85 -11.80
N ARG A 3 1.87 -1.97 -12.90
CA ARG A 3 2.56 -3.19 -13.29
C ARG A 3 4.01 -3.18 -12.85
N LEU A 4 4.51 -4.35 -12.45
CA LEU A 4 5.94 -4.56 -12.28
C LEU A 4 6.62 -4.56 -13.65
N SER A 5 7.53 -3.61 -13.87
CA SER A 5 8.37 -3.58 -15.05
C SER A 5 9.41 -4.71 -15.04
N GLN A 6 9.97 -5.03 -16.20
CA GLN A 6 11.04 -6.05 -16.28
C GLN A 6 12.31 -5.64 -15.52
N ILE A 7 12.60 -4.34 -15.47
CA ILE A 7 13.73 -3.81 -14.70
C ILE A 7 13.50 -4.07 -13.20
N GLU A 8 12.30 -3.80 -12.70
CA GLU A 8 11.94 -4.02 -11.30
C GLU A 8 11.98 -5.49 -10.93
N LYS A 9 11.40 -6.37 -11.76
CA LYS A 9 11.53 -7.83 -11.60
C LYS A 9 13.00 -8.27 -11.52
N GLY A 10 13.87 -7.66 -12.34
CA GLY A 10 15.32 -7.90 -12.31
C GLY A 10 15.98 -7.48 -10.99
N ILE A 11 15.49 -6.44 -10.31
CA ILE A 11 16.00 -6.01 -8.99
C ILE A 11 15.66 -7.07 -7.93
N PHE A 12 14.43 -7.57 -7.90
CA PHE A 12 14.05 -8.67 -7.02
C PHE A 12 14.88 -9.93 -7.29
N MET A 13 15.10 -10.27 -8.55
CA MET A 13 15.93 -11.42 -8.91
C MET A 13 17.37 -11.27 -8.42
N LYS A 14 17.94 -10.06 -8.44
CA LYS A 14 19.28 -9.80 -7.88
C LYS A 14 19.33 -10.00 -6.37
N LEU A 15 18.26 -9.63 -5.66
CA LEU A 15 18.18 -9.84 -4.21
C LEU A 15 18.10 -11.33 -3.86
N PHE A 16 17.20 -12.05 -4.54
CA PHE A 16 16.85 -13.40 -4.14
C PHE A 16 17.76 -14.48 -4.73
N ASN A 17 18.26 -14.31 -5.96
CA ASN A 17 18.96 -15.37 -6.69
C ASN A 17 20.49 -15.15 -6.72
N ARG A 18 21.21 -15.94 -5.91
CA ARG A 18 22.68 -15.92 -5.82
C ARG A 18 23.26 -17.11 -6.58
N GLY A 19 23.43 -16.94 -7.89
CA GLY A 19 24.05 -17.98 -8.73
C GLY A 19 23.20 -19.25 -8.92
N GLY A 20 21.87 -19.13 -8.86
CA GLY A 20 20.93 -20.25 -9.00
C GLY A 20 20.35 -20.72 -7.67
N TYR A 21 20.92 -20.29 -6.54
CA TYR A 21 20.39 -20.49 -5.21
C TYR A 21 19.45 -19.33 -4.86
N VAL A 22 18.19 -19.64 -4.62
CA VAL A 22 17.22 -18.66 -4.14
C VAL A 22 17.31 -18.63 -2.62
N LEU A 23 17.83 -17.54 -2.07
CA LEU A 23 18.08 -17.35 -0.65
C LEU A 23 18.81 -18.57 -0.03
N ASN A 24 18.46 -18.96 1.18
CA ASN A 24 18.98 -20.12 1.91
C ASN A 24 18.14 -21.39 1.71
N PHE A 25 17.13 -21.36 0.82
CA PHE A 25 16.27 -22.52 0.61
C PHE A 25 17.01 -23.71 0.00
N SER A 26 16.77 -24.91 0.54
CA SER A 26 16.94 -26.15 -0.22
C SER A 26 15.92 -26.22 -1.37
N THR A 27 16.11 -27.15 -2.32
CA THR A 27 15.15 -27.30 -3.43
C THR A 27 13.76 -27.69 -2.93
N ASN A 28 13.69 -28.60 -1.96
CA ASN A 28 12.42 -29.04 -1.37
C ASN A 28 11.72 -27.88 -0.63
N GLU A 29 12.43 -27.17 0.24
CA GLU A 29 11.84 -26.03 0.97
C GLU A 29 11.36 -24.93 0.01
N PHE A 30 12.08 -24.69 -1.09
CA PHE A 30 11.64 -23.73 -2.10
C PHE A 30 10.36 -24.18 -2.82
N ASP A 31 10.22 -25.46 -3.14
CA ASP A 31 8.99 -26.01 -3.72
C ASP A 31 7.81 -25.95 -2.75
N VAL A 32 8.03 -26.28 -1.47
CA VAL A 32 7.01 -26.13 -0.43
C VAL A 32 6.60 -24.67 -0.27
N PHE A 33 7.57 -23.76 -0.15
CA PHE A 33 7.32 -22.33 -0.01
C PHE A 33 6.50 -21.78 -1.19
N THR A 34 6.87 -22.14 -2.41
CA THR A 34 6.18 -21.65 -3.62
C THR A 34 4.81 -22.29 -3.82
N LEU A 35 4.63 -23.55 -3.41
CA LEU A 35 3.33 -24.19 -3.33
C LEU A 35 2.40 -23.49 -2.33
N GLU A 36 2.89 -23.12 -1.14
CA GLU A 36 2.11 -22.41 -0.13
C GLU A 36 1.79 -20.97 -0.55
N SER A 37 2.74 -20.27 -1.18
CA SER A 37 2.56 -18.89 -1.65
C SER A 37 1.61 -18.81 -2.84
N VAL A 38 1.90 -19.51 -3.94
CA VAL A 38 1.18 -19.35 -5.22
C VAL A 38 0.57 -20.63 -5.77
N GLY A 39 0.59 -21.73 -5.01
CA GLY A 39 -0.02 -23.00 -5.43
C GLY A 39 0.82 -23.78 -6.44
N VAL A 40 2.08 -23.41 -6.67
CA VAL A 40 2.93 -24.03 -7.70
C VAL A 40 4.31 -24.39 -7.11
N PRO A 41 4.70 -25.67 -7.06
CA PRO A 41 6.04 -26.09 -6.66
C PRO A 41 7.00 -25.88 -7.83
N LEU A 42 7.70 -24.74 -7.88
CA LEU A 42 8.33 -24.26 -9.11
C LEU A 42 9.41 -25.22 -9.66
N CYS A 43 10.33 -25.72 -8.85
CA CYS A 43 11.37 -26.64 -9.33
C CYS A 43 10.79 -27.98 -9.76
N GLU A 44 9.73 -28.46 -9.10
CA GLU A 44 9.02 -29.65 -9.56
C GLU A 44 8.35 -29.44 -10.92
N ILE A 45 7.76 -28.28 -11.16
CA ILE A 45 7.06 -27.98 -12.42
C ILE A 45 8.04 -27.68 -13.56
N TYR A 46 9.00 -26.79 -13.33
CA TYR A 46 9.91 -26.33 -14.38
C TYR A 46 11.12 -27.24 -14.60
N LYS A 47 11.43 -28.14 -13.64
CA LYS A 47 12.60 -29.05 -13.70
C LYS A 47 13.93 -28.31 -13.96
N GLN A 48 14.06 -27.10 -13.42
CA GLN A 48 15.24 -26.24 -13.51
C GLN A 48 15.80 -25.91 -12.11
N SER A 49 16.94 -25.19 -12.06
CA SER A 49 17.44 -24.66 -10.78
C SER A 49 16.45 -23.66 -10.18
N LYS A 50 16.43 -23.51 -8.85
CA LYS A 50 15.53 -22.58 -8.14
C LYS A 50 15.47 -21.20 -8.80
N GLY A 51 16.64 -20.60 -9.07
CA GLY A 51 16.72 -19.27 -9.69
C GLY A 51 16.15 -19.21 -11.11
N LYS A 52 16.32 -20.27 -11.91
CA LYS A 52 15.75 -20.35 -13.27
C LYS A 52 14.24 -20.61 -13.22
N SER A 53 13.78 -21.53 -12.37
CA SER A 53 12.37 -21.81 -12.15
C SER A 53 11.61 -20.56 -11.68
N LEU A 54 12.19 -19.80 -10.74
CA LEU A 54 11.65 -18.51 -10.28
C LEU A 54 11.55 -17.48 -11.42
N MET A 55 12.63 -17.34 -12.20
CA MET A 55 12.65 -16.41 -13.33
C MET A 55 11.61 -16.77 -14.40
N THR A 56 11.50 -18.06 -14.74
CA THR A 56 10.49 -18.57 -15.69
C THR A 56 9.09 -18.26 -15.18
N TYR A 57 8.77 -18.60 -13.94
CA TYR A 57 7.46 -18.32 -13.33
C TYR A 57 7.09 -16.83 -13.36
N ILE A 58 8.00 -15.95 -12.92
CA ILE A 58 7.79 -14.49 -12.95
C ILE A 58 7.55 -13.95 -14.38
N GLY A 59 8.05 -14.64 -15.40
CA GLY A 59 7.88 -14.29 -16.80
C GLY A 59 6.48 -14.60 -17.36
N GLU A 60 5.85 -15.67 -16.88
CA GLU A 60 4.60 -16.20 -17.45
C GLU A 60 3.38 -16.12 -16.53
N ALA A 61 3.59 -16.03 -15.21
CA ALA A 61 2.52 -16.00 -14.23
C ALA A 61 1.68 -14.71 -14.33
N SER A 62 0.49 -14.76 -13.72
CA SER A 62 -0.33 -13.57 -13.58
C SER A 62 0.41 -12.47 -12.80
N GLU A 63 0.01 -11.22 -13.02
CA GLU A 63 0.58 -10.10 -12.27
C GLU A 63 0.33 -10.24 -10.76
N ASP A 64 -0.84 -10.73 -10.38
CA ASP A 64 -1.21 -10.92 -8.98
C ASP A 64 -0.35 -12.00 -8.31
N ASP A 65 -0.14 -13.14 -8.98
CA ASP A 65 0.71 -14.21 -8.43
C ASP A 65 2.18 -13.83 -8.43
N THR A 66 2.63 -13.08 -9.45
CA THR A 66 4.00 -12.53 -9.48
C THR A 66 4.23 -11.61 -8.28
N ILE A 67 3.31 -10.67 -8.04
CA ILE A 67 3.41 -9.73 -6.91
C ILE A 67 3.35 -10.49 -5.59
N LYS A 68 2.45 -11.47 -5.46
CA LYS A 68 2.32 -12.28 -4.25
C LYS A 68 3.62 -13.02 -3.93
N LEU A 69 4.17 -13.76 -4.89
CA LEU A 69 5.38 -14.53 -4.68
C LEU A 69 6.58 -13.64 -4.34
N LEU A 70 6.74 -12.52 -5.05
CA LEU A 70 7.82 -11.56 -4.78
C LEU A 70 7.69 -10.91 -3.40
N LYS A 71 6.46 -10.62 -2.96
CA LYS A 71 6.18 -10.11 -1.62
C LYS A 71 6.52 -11.16 -0.57
N ASP A 72 6.05 -12.38 -0.72
CA ASP A 72 6.30 -13.43 0.28
C ASP A 72 7.81 -13.76 0.39
N LEU A 73 8.55 -13.74 -0.73
CA LEU A 73 10.02 -13.86 -0.71
C LEU A 73 10.69 -12.67 -0.02
N LEU A 74 10.13 -11.47 -0.15
CA LEU A 74 10.63 -10.27 0.52
C LEU A 74 10.40 -10.34 2.04
N ASP A 75 9.21 -10.76 2.49
CA ASP A 75 8.91 -11.00 3.91
C ASP A 75 9.84 -12.07 4.51
N TYR A 76 10.11 -13.14 3.75
CA TYR A 76 11.08 -14.15 4.15
C TYR A 76 12.48 -13.54 4.30
N TYR A 77 12.90 -12.70 3.35
CA TYR A 77 14.17 -12.00 3.42
C TYR A 77 14.26 -11.12 4.68
N GLU A 78 13.24 -10.32 4.98
CA GLU A 78 13.16 -9.48 6.19
C GLU A 78 13.31 -10.29 7.49
N THR A 79 12.79 -11.52 7.51
CA THR A 79 12.83 -12.39 8.70
C THR A 79 14.17 -13.08 8.91
N HIS A 80 14.89 -13.40 7.82
CA HIS A 80 16.05 -14.29 7.86
C HIS A 80 17.39 -13.61 7.56
N TYR A 81 17.38 -12.35 7.10
CA TYR A 81 18.57 -11.62 6.63
C TYR A 81 18.73 -10.25 7.29
N GLU A 82 18.30 -10.09 8.55
CA GLU A 82 18.41 -8.84 9.34
C GLU A 82 19.83 -8.23 9.28
N TYR A 83 20.86 -9.07 9.44
CA TYR A 83 22.25 -8.63 9.32
C TYR A 83 22.51 -7.94 7.96
N GLU A 84 22.12 -8.54 6.83
CA GLU A 84 22.35 -7.93 5.51
C GLU A 84 21.55 -6.63 5.32
N ILE A 85 20.41 -6.49 6.00
CA ILE A 85 19.60 -5.27 5.95
C ILE A 85 20.29 -4.12 6.70
N GLU A 86 20.94 -4.41 7.82
CA GLU A 86 21.52 -3.38 8.71
C GLU A 86 22.93 -2.93 8.31
N ASN A 87 23.69 -3.71 7.54
CA ASN A 87 25.12 -3.46 7.31
C ASN A 87 25.48 -2.39 6.25
N ASP A 88 24.52 -1.63 5.72
CA ASP A 88 24.73 -0.61 4.65
C ASP A 88 25.57 -1.11 3.46
N ASP A 89 25.43 -2.40 3.12
CA ASP A 89 26.14 -3.04 2.02
C ASP A 89 25.33 -2.98 0.71
N GLU A 90 25.81 -3.67 -0.34
CA GLU A 90 25.10 -3.75 -1.61
C GLU A 90 23.70 -4.39 -1.47
N TYR A 91 23.56 -5.40 -0.61
CA TYR A 91 22.28 -6.10 -0.41
C TYR A 91 21.27 -5.23 0.32
N SER A 92 21.68 -4.46 1.33
CA SER A 92 20.81 -3.49 2.01
C SER A 92 20.20 -2.48 1.02
N LYS A 93 21.01 -2.01 0.04
CA LYS A 93 20.59 -1.06 -1.00
C LYS A 93 19.65 -1.71 -2.01
N ILE A 94 19.91 -2.95 -2.40
CA ILE A 94 19.00 -3.70 -3.29
C ILE A 94 17.68 -3.97 -2.58
N TYR A 95 17.73 -4.39 -1.31
CA TYR A 95 16.55 -4.63 -0.47
C TYR A 95 15.70 -3.36 -0.32
N SER A 96 16.29 -2.21 0.04
CA SER A 96 15.56 -0.94 0.15
C SER A 96 14.82 -0.62 -1.16
N ARG A 97 15.45 -0.83 -2.31
CA ARG A 97 14.79 -0.64 -3.61
C ARG A 97 13.65 -1.63 -3.85
N CYS A 98 13.82 -2.90 -3.51
CA CYS A 98 12.74 -3.90 -3.58
C CYS A 98 11.55 -3.50 -2.71
N LYS A 99 11.81 -3.00 -1.49
CA LYS A 99 10.80 -2.54 -0.55
C LYS A 99 10.02 -1.35 -1.12
N ASP A 100 10.70 -0.32 -1.60
CA ASP A 100 10.06 0.86 -2.22
C ASP A 100 9.16 0.47 -3.40
N ILE A 101 9.64 -0.46 -4.25
CA ILE A 101 8.87 -0.97 -5.38
C ILE A 101 7.63 -1.72 -4.89
N MET A 102 7.79 -2.61 -3.90
CA MET A 102 6.68 -3.41 -3.38
C MET A 102 5.64 -2.53 -2.70
N GLU A 103 6.06 -1.57 -1.89
CA GLU A 103 5.20 -0.56 -1.28
C GLU A 103 4.43 0.20 -2.35
N ARG A 104 5.10 0.74 -3.39
CA ARG A 104 4.45 1.42 -4.52
C ARG A 104 3.38 0.55 -5.19
N ILE A 105 3.65 -0.74 -5.39
CA ILE A 105 2.73 -1.67 -6.06
C ILE A 105 1.53 -1.99 -5.17
N LEU A 106 1.76 -2.31 -3.89
CA LEU A 106 0.70 -2.64 -2.92
C LEU A 106 -0.16 -1.41 -2.58
N TYR A 107 0.48 -0.24 -2.46
CA TYR A 107 -0.17 1.04 -2.27
C TYR A 107 -1.12 1.34 -3.45
N ASN A 108 -0.66 1.17 -4.69
CA ASN A 108 -1.50 1.40 -5.86
C ASN A 108 -2.60 0.34 -6.09
N LYS A 109 -2.48 -0.85 -5.48
CA LYS A 109 -3.58 -1.84 -5.43
C LYS A 109 -4.68 -1.48 -4.45
N ASN A 110 -4.43 -0.52 -3.54
CA ASN A 110 -5.43 -0.01 -2.62
C ASN A 110 -5.98 1.34 -3.14
N PRO A 111 -7.26 1.42 -3.59
CA PRO A 111 -7.88 2.68 -4.04
C PRO A 111 -7.76 3.80 -3.01
N LEU A 112 -7.74 3.45 -1.73
CA LEU A 112 -7.53 4.34 -0.59
C LEU A 112 -6.19 5.08 -0.63
N ALA A 113 -5.16 4.40 -1.10
CA ALA A 113 -3.80 4.87 -1.02
C ALA A 113 -3.56 5.96 -2.06
N SER A 114 -4.01 5.77 -3.30
CA SER A 114 -3.95 6.84 -4.33
C SER A 114 -4.68 8.12 -3.88
N ALA A 115 -5.81 7.98 -3.16
CA ALA A 115 -6.51 9.09 -2.53
C ALA A 115 -5.71 9.70 -1.37
N ALA A 116 -5.08 8.86 -0.53
CA ALA A 116 -4.24 9.30 0.58
C ALA A 116 -2.92 9.98 0.15
N ILE A 117 -2.32 9.63 -1.00
CA ILE A 117 -1.15 10.37 -1.56
C ILE A 117 -1.59 11.75 -2.04
N ARG A 118 -2.69 11.83 -2.80
CA ARG A 118 -3.23 13.13 -3.26
C ARG A 118 -3.64 14.01 -2.09
N LEU A 119 -4.18 13.42 -1.03
CA LEU A 119 -4.41 14.10 0.24
C LEU A 119 -3.06 14.52 0.84
N LYS A 120 -2.08 13.64 1.04
CA LYS A 120 -0.77 13.97 1.61
C LYS A 120 0.00 15.07 0.84
N GLU A 121 -0.15 15.15 -0.48
CA GLU A 121 0.40 16.23 -1.31
C GLU A 121 -0.34 17.56 -1.10
N LYS A 122 -1.68 17.54 -1.02
CA LYS A 122 -2.49 18.74 -0.70
C LYS A 122 -2.40 19.16 0.77
N PHE A 123 -2.07 18.21 1.64
CA PHE A 123 -1.86 18.34 3.07
C PHE A 123 -0.37 18.14 3.38
N SER A 124 0.51 18.85 2.66
CA SER A 124 1.94 18.83 2.93
C SER A 124 2.21 19.17 4.40
N SER A 125 3.28 18.63 4.99
CA SER A 125 3.55 18.88 6.41
C SER A 125 3.74 20.37 6.70
N GLU A 126 4.13 21.17 5.72
CA GLU A 126 4.29 22.62 5.85
C GLU A 126 2.93 23.34 5.95
N TYR A 127 1.94 22.96 5.12
CA TYR A 127 0.57 23.46 5.24
C TYR A 127 -0.12 22.98 6.53
N LEU A 128 0.07 21.71 6.87
CA LEU A 128 -0.49 21.13 8.10
C LEU A 128 0.13 21.74 9.35
N SER A 129 1.45 21.93 9.40
CA SER A 129 2.13 22.61 10.51
C SER A 129 1.65 24.05 10.63
N ALA A 130 1.51 24.79 9.53
CA ALA A 130 0.98 26.15 9.56
C ALA A 130 -0.47 26.23 10.08
N GLN A 131 -1.32 25.26 9.71
CA GLN A 131 -2.69 25.19 10.22
C GLN A 131 -2.74 24.71 11.67
N ILE A 132 -1.87 23.79 12.10
CA ILE A 132 -1.75 23.35 13.50
C ILE A 132 -1.27 24.51 14.37
N ASP A 133 -0.26 25.26 13.95
CA ASP A 133 0.24 26.44 14.64
C ASP A 133 -0.85 27.52 14.78
N LEU A 134 -1.65 27.72 13.72
CA LEU A 134 -2.80 28.61 13.74
C LEU A 134 -3.88 28.10 14.72
N MET A 135 -4.20 26.80 14.71
CA MET A 135 -5.19 26.20 15.60
C MET A 135 -4.75 26.23 17.06
N LEU A 136 -3.47 25.95 17.37
CA LEU A 136 -2.91 26.02 18.72
C LEU A 136 -2.92 27.46 19.25
N LYS A 137 -2.61 28.44 18.39
CA LYS A 137 -2.70 29.86 18.75
C LYS A 137 -4.14 30.29 19.06
N MET A 138 -5.12 29.75 18.34
CA MET A 138 -6.54 30.07 18.54
C MET A 138 -7.18 29.32 19.73
N GLN A 139 -6.61 28.18 20.13
CA GLN A 139 -7.09 27.40 21.28
C GLN A 139 -6.96 28.15 22.62
N SER A 140 -5.94 29.01 22.76
CA SER A 140 -5.74 29.85 23.96
C SER A 140 -6.58 31.13 23.98
N GLU A 141 -7.08 31.60 22.83
CA GLU A 141 -7.74 32.91 22.71
C GLU A 141 -9.27 32.79 22.51
N ASN A 142 -9.78 31.81 21.75
CA ASN A 142 -11.23 31.68 21.48
C ASN A 142 -11.66 30.25 21.04
N PRO A 143 -11.96 29.33 21.98
CA PRO A 143 -12.22 27.90 21.71
C PRO A 143 -13.38 27.62 20.75
N THR A 144 -14.41 28.47 20.74
CA THR A 144 -15.57 28.34 19.84
C THR A 144 -15.17 28.61 18.39
N GLU A 145 -14.24 29.53 18.16
CA GLU A 145 -13.74 29.87 16.83
C GLU A 145 -12.86 28.74 16.27
N ALA A 146 -12.06 28.09 17.11
CA ALA A 146 -11.26 26.93 16.72
C ALA A 146 -12.13 25.76 16.22
N ILE A 147 -13.25 25.48 16.89
CA ILE A 147 -14.24 24.49 16.43
C ILE A 147 -14.85 24.91 15.09
N GLY A 148 -15.20 26.20 14.93
CA GLY A 148 -15.71 26.75 13.68
C GLY A 148 -14.74 26.55 12.51
N LYS A 149 -13.45 26.84 12.71
CA LYS A 149 -12.42 26.67 11.67
C LYS A 149 -12.14 25.21 11.35
N ALA A 150 -12.16 24.32 12.34
CA ALA A 150 -12.07 22.88 12.10
C ALA A 150 -13.24 22.40 11.23
N LYS A 151 -14.45 22.89 11.50
CA LYS A 151 -15.65 22.59 10.72
C LYS A 151 -15.51 23.09 9.28
N GLU A 152 -15.11 24.35 9.08
CA GLU A 152 -14.88 24.94 7.76
C GLU A 152 -13.84 24.19 6.95
N LEU A 153 -12.75 23.74 7.59
CA LEU A 153 -11.73 22.94 6.93
C LEU A 153 -12.31 21.61 6.43
N ILE A 154 -13.03 20.89 7.30
CA ILE A 154 -13.66 19.61 6.93
C ILE A 154 -14.66 19.80 5.77
N GLU A 155 -15.48 20.85 5.80
CA GLU A 155 -16.40 21.16 4.69
C GLU A 155 -15.65 21.45 3.39
N SER A 156 -14.62 22.30 3.45
CA SER A 156 -13.81 22.66 2.28
C SER A 156 -13.18 21.42 1.64
N CYS A 157 -12.67 20.50 2.46
CA CYS A 157 -12.11 19.25 2.00
C CYS A 157 -13.16 18.36 1.32
N CYS A 158 -14.33 18.17 1.94
CA CYS A 158 -15.40 17.35 1.37
C CYS A 158 -15.93 17.94 0.06
N LYS A 159 -16.19 19.24 0.01
CA LYS A 159 -16.64 19.96 -1.21
C LYS A 159 -15.64 19.78 -2.35
N THR A 160 -14.35 20.01 -2.08
CA THR A 160 -13.28 19.83 -3.07
C THR A 160 -13.24 18.40 -3.63
N ILE A 161 -13.42 17.38 -2.77
CA ILE A 161 -13.40 15.97 -3.21
C ILE A 161 -14.64 15.65 -4.07
N LEU A 162 -15.82 16.14 -3.67
CA LEU A 162 -17.06 15.93 -4.41
C LEU A 162 -16.98 16.61 -5.79
N ASP A 163 -16.48 17.84 -5.85
CA ASP A 163 -16.27 18.59 -7.10
C ASP A 163 -15.27 17.88 -8.04
N GLU A 164 -14.11 17.43 -7.54
CA GLU A 164 -13.12 16.69 -8.35
C GLU A 164 -13.66 15.36 -8.91
N LYS A 165 -14.67 14.79 -8.24
CA LYS A 165 -15.32 13.53 -8.65
C LYS A 165 -16.58 13.76 -9.47
N GLY A 166 -16.95 15.01 -9.74
CA GLY A 166 -18.14 15.38 -10.49
C GLY A 166 -19.45 15.04 -9.78
N VAL A 167 -19.43 14.99 -8.45
CA VAL A 167 -20.63 14.77 -7.63
C VAL A 167 -21.20 16.13 -7.23
N GLU A 168 -22.42 16.42 -7.70
CA GLU A 168 -23.14 17.61 -7.28
C GLU A 168 -23.50 17.51 -5.79
N TRP A 169 -23.25 18.59 -5.04
CA TRP A 169 -23.58 18.73 -3.62
C TRP A 169 -24.38 20.00 -3.38
N ASP A 170 -25.26 19.96 -2.39
CA ASP A 170 -26.07 21.12 -2.01
C ASP A 170 -25.26 22.06 -1.11
N LYS A 171 -25.32 23.36 -1.42
CA LYS A 171 -24.62 24.40 -0.65
C LYS A 171 -25.08 24.49 0.82
N ASN A 172 -26.26 23.95 1.13
CA ASN A 172 -26.83 23.92 2.47
C ASN A 172 -26.44 22.67 3.26
N TRP A 173 -25.69 21.73 2.67
CA TRP A 173 -25.24 20.56 3.43
C TRP A 173 -24.31 20.96 4.55
N ASP A 174 -24.55 20.36 5.72
CA ASP A 174 -23.64 20.47 6.84
C ASP A 174 -22.42 19.55 6.68
N VAL A 175 -21.42 19.73 7.55
CA VAL A 175 -20.23 18.85 7.64
C VAL A 175 -20.59 17.37 7.64
N GLY A 176 -21.63 16.95 8.37
CA GLY A 176 -21.98 15.54 8.51
C GLY A 176 -22.46 14.94 7.19
N GLN A 177 -23.29 15.68 6.46
CA GLN A 177 -23.79 15.29 5.15
C GLN A 177 -22.68 15.26 4.10
N LEU A 178 -21.88 16.32 4.02
CA LEU A 178 -20.71 16.41 3.13
C LEU A 178 -19.74 15.26 3.40
N THR A 179 -19.46 14.98 4.67
CA THR A 179 -18.57 13.90 5.08
C THR A 179 -19.16 12.54 4.73
N SER A 180 -20.44 12.31 5.00
CA SER A 180 -21.11 11.03 4.73
C SER A 180 -21.07 10.69 3.25
N GLU A 181 -21.42 11.63 2.37
CA GLU A 181 -21.38 11.41 0.93
C GLU A 181 -19.95 11.25 0.40
N THR A 182 -19.02 12.05 0.92
CA THR A 182 -17.59 11.89 0.59
C THR A 182 -17.08 10.49 0.97
N VAL A 183 -17.42 10.00 2.16
CA VAL A 183 -17.03 8.67 2.67
C VAL A 183 -17.65 7.54 1.83
N LYS A 184 -18.93 7.68 1.43
CA LYS A 184 -19.60 6.72 0.53
C LYS A 184 -18.96 6.69 -0.85
N LEU A 185 -18.70 7.86 -1.43
CA LEU A 185 -18.07 8.02 -2.74
C LEU A 185 -16.67 7.38 -2.77
N LEU A 186 -15.90 7.59 -1.70
CA LEU A 186 -14.57 7.02 -1.54
C LEU A 186 -14.59 5.53 -1.13
N LYS A 187 -15.78 4.94 -0.94
CA LYS A 187 -15.99 3.55 -0.51
C LYS A 187 -15.24 3.20 0.79
N LEU A 188 -15.18 4.16 1.71
CA LEU A 188 -14.46 4.04 2.98
C LEU A 188 -15.23 3.29 4.06
N MET A 189 -16.49 2.93 3.79
CA MET A 189 -17.27 2.12 4.72
C MET A 189 -17.01 0.62 4.50
N PRO A 190 -16.67 -0.15 5.54
CA PRO A 190 -16.88 -1.59 5.52
C PRO A 190 -18.36 -1.85 5.20
N ARG A 191 -18.65 -2.82 4.33
CA ARG A 191 -20.05 -3.24 4.05
C ARG A 191 -20.76 -3.46 5.38
N HIS A 192 -21.75 -2.62 5.69
CA HIS A 192 -22.61 -2.76 6.86
C HIS A 192 -23.08 -4.23 6.98
N THR A 193 -22.56 -4.95 7.98
CA THR A 193 -23.23 -6.13 8.50
C THR A 193 -24.52 -5.65 9.14
N ARG A 194 -25.65 -6.02 8.54
CA ARG A 194 -26.98 -5.84 9.13
C ARG A 194 -27.00 -6.57 10.47
N TYR A 195 -27.08 -5.85 11.59
CA TYR A 195 -27.66 -6.43 12.79
C TYR A 195 -29.12 -5.96 12.85
N SER A 196 -30.02 -6.88 12.53
CA SER A 196 -31.43 -6.75 12.84
C SER A 196 -31.58 -6.69 14.35
N ALA A 197 -31.98 -5.52 14.87
CA ALA A 197 -32.56 -5.46 16.20
C ALA A 197 -33.94 -6.14 16.11
N SER A 198 -34.00 -7.40 16.53
CA SER A 198 -35.27 -8.05 16.86
C SER A 198 -35.79 -7.38 18.12
N ILE A 199 -36.84 -6.57 17.96
CA ILE A 199 -37.66 -6.10 19.07
C ILE A 199 -38.47 -7.31 19.55
N ASN A 200 -38.31 -7.67 20.82
CA ASN A 200 -39.33 -8.27 21.67
C ASN A 200 -39.29 -7.55 23.01
#